data_AF-A0A2I8AB17-F1
#
_entry.id   AF-A0A2I8AB17-F1
#
_cell.length_a   1.000
_cell.length_b   1.000
_cell.length_c   1.000
_cell.angle_alpha   90.00
_cell.angle_beta   90.00
_cell.angle_gamma   90.00
#
_symmetry.space_group_name_H-M   'P 1'
#
loop_
_entity.id
_entity.type
_entity.pdbx_description
1 polymer ?
#
loop_
_entity_poly.entity_id
_entity_poly.type
_entity_poly.pdbx_seq_one_letter_code
_entity_poly.pdbx_strand_id
1 'polypeptide(L)'
;MRITEHTPNKLTLHNSALKDWIIGSIITSLGIVIPVLYAGKTIYSFNCKRDNSVNGGICQIQEIDKWGASTPKIVTMNELKGANLETRTYRVRGGKRVEYNIKLLTKNGDIHFTSGDNEEDISSLVNQINDFINYSQASNFQVKNVIDNTIVMYTVGGLLLIFGISAIFADDIMCSFDKESGKFFIRRKGLLGERMQCGENINISDICIEKNSSSRNSRTGKIEITYKLNLILKSGESLLLHSGGSSHQKYMDIEKNIRQIVDI
;
A
#
# COMPACT_ATOMS: atom_id res chain seq x y z
N MET A 1 14.84 2.88 21.20
CA MET A 1 15.76 3.67 22.04
C MET A 1 17.18 3.08 22.06
N ARG A 2 18.20 3.93 22.05
CA ARG A 2 19.64 3.62 22.16
C ARG A 2 20.26 4.55 23.20
N ILE A 3 21.28 4.07 23.91
CA ILE A 3 22.09 4.91 24.81
C ILE A 3 23.11 5.64 23.93
N THR A 4 23.14 6.97 23.98
CA THR A 4 24.09 7.80 23.21
C THR A 4 25.22 8.32 24.07
N GLU A 5 24.98 8.51 25.36
CA GLU A 5 25.97 8.94 26.34
C GLU A 5 25.72 8.20 27.66
N HIS A 6 26.77 7.65 28.25
CA HIS A 6 26.70 6.99 29.55
C HIS A 6 27.99 7.26 30.32
N THR A 7 27.86 8.06 31.36
CA THR A 7 28.92 8.37 32.33
C THR A 7 28.34 8.22 33.74
N PRO A 8 29.17 8.17 34.81
CA PRO A 8 28.68 8.07 36.17
C PRO A 8 27.69 9.17 36.57
N ASN A 9 27.78 10.33 35.91
CA ASN A 9 26.99 11.52 36.26
C ASN A 9 25.92 11.86 35.22
N LYS A 10 25.90 11.20 34.06
CA LYS A 10 24.99 11.55 32.97
C LYS A 10 24.62 10.36 32.11
N LEU A 11 23.32 10.22 31.83
CA LEU A 11 22.78 9.23 30.91
C LEU A 11 21.89 9.93 29.87
N THR A 12 22.22 9.76 28.59
CA THR A 12 21.38 10.25 27.49
C THR A 12 20.91 9.08 26.63
N LEU A 13 19.59 9.01 26.47
CA LEU A 13 18.87 8.02 25.68
C LEU A 13 18.26 8.70 24.47
N HIS A 14 18.45 8.13 23.29
CA HIS A 14 17.93 8.67 22.03
C HIS A 14 17.11 7.63 21.28
N ASN A 15 15.95 8.03 20.79
CA ASN A 15 15.09 7.24 19.94
C ASN A 15 14.81 7.99 18.64
N SER A 16 15.69 7.79 17.66
CA SER A 16 15.59 8.43 16.35
C SER A 16 14.39 7.95 15.54
N ALA A 17 13.51 8.90 15.19
CA ALA A 17 12.42 8.70 14.24
C ALA A 17 12.87 8.80 12.76
N LEU A 18 14.16 9.02 12.49
CA LEU A 18 14.67 9.24 11.13
C LEU A 18 14.34 8.07 10.18
N LYS A 19 14.37 6.84 10.68
CA LYS A 19 13.98 5.66 9.90
C LYS A 19 12.49 5.67 9.56
N ASP A 20 11.66 6.01 10.53
CA ASP A 20 10.20 6.07 10.36
C ASP A 20 9.81 7.20 9.40
N TRP A 21 10.53 8.34 9.44
CA TRP A 21 10.35 9.43 8.49
C TRP A 21 10.72 9.04 7.06
N ILE A 22 11.85 8.36 6.85
CA ILE A 22 12.26 7.90 5.52
C ILE A 22 11.26 6.88 4.97
N ILE A 23 10.91 5.88 5.77
CA ILE A 23 9.94 4.84 5.38
C ILE A 23 8.58 5.47 5.10
N GLY A 24 8.11 6.36 5.98
CA GLY A 24 6.87 7.11 5.82
C GLY A 24 6.85 7.93 4.53
N SER A 25 7.94 8.67 4.24
CA SER A 25 8.06 9.46 3.00
C SER A 25 7.99 8.60 1.74
N ILE A 26 8.65 7.44 1.72
CA ILE A 26 8.58 6.50 0.59
C ILE A 26 7.14 5.97 0.43
N ILE A 27 6.51 5.53 1.51
CA ILE A 27 5.15 4.97 1.48
C ILE A 27 4.14 6.04 1.03
N THR A 28 4.23 7.26 1.55
CA THR A 28 3.37 8.38 1.14
C THR A 28 3.57 8.69 -0.35
N SER A 29 4.81 8.72 -0.83
CA SER A 29 5.10 8.95 -2.25
C SER A 29 4.47 7.88 -3.14
N LEU A 30 4.59 6.60 -2.76
CA LEU A 30 3.94 5.49 -3.47
C LEU A 30 2.41 5.60 -3.42
N GLY A 31 1.84 6.04 -2.30
CA GLY A 31 0.41 6.28 -2.15
C GLY A 31 -0.16 7.33 -3.11
N ILE A 32 0.67 8.27 -3.58
CA ILE A 32 0.31 9.27 -4.60
C ILE A 32 0.59 8.74 -6.01
N VAL A 33 1.80 8.20 -6.22
CA VAL A 33 2.28 7.80 -7.56
C VAL A 33 1.46 6.63 -8.12
N ILE A 34 1.09 5.64 -7.29
CA ILE A 34 0.35 4.46 -7.77
C ILE A 34 -1.02 4.85 -8.34
N PRO A 35 -1.90 5.60 -7.63
CA PRO A 35 -3.15 6.06 -8.22
C PRO A 35 -2.92 6.91 -9.48
N VAL A 36 -1.96 7.84 -9.47
CA VAL A 36 -1.71 8.68 -10.66
C VAL A 36 -1.29 7.85 -11.87
N LEU A 37 -0.45 6.83 -11.67
CA LEU A 37 0.06 6.02 -12.77
C LEU A 37 -0.90 4.90 -13.18
N TYR A 38 -1.73 4.38 -12.29
CA TYR A 38 -2.50 3.15 -12.52
C TYR A 38 -4.02 3.31 -12.36
N ALA A 39 -4.51 4.37 -11.74
CA ALA A 39 -5.93 4.69 -11.77
C ALA A 39 -6.30 5.20 -13.16
N GLY A 40 -7.38 4.67 -13.69
CA GLY A 40 -7.82 5.00 -15.03
C GLY A 40 -8.68 3.91 -15.63
N LYS A 41 -9.24 4.25 -16.78
CA LYS A 41 -10.12 3.40 -17.55
C LYS A 41 -9.40 2.98 -18.81
N THR A 42 -9.26 1.68 -19.03
CA THR A 42 -8.89 1.16 -20.34
C THR A 42 -10.17 0.83 -21.07
N ILE A 43 -10.34 1.36 -22.27
CA ILE A 43 -11.53 1.16 -23.09
C ILE A 43 -11.14 0.32 -24.29
N TYR A 44 -11.79 -0.82 -24.43
CA TYR A 44 -11.69 -1.66 -25.63
C TYR A 44 -12.92 -1.43 -26.48
N SER A 45 -12.73 -1.00 -27.73
CA SER A 45 -13.80 -0.81 -28.69
C SER A 45 -13.58 -1.68 -29.91
N PHE A 46 -14.65 -2.34 -30.34
CA PHE A 46 -14.72 -3.06 -31.59
C PHE A 46 -15.88 -2.47 -32.39
N ASN A 47 -15.55 -1.80 -33.49
CA ASN A 47 -16.52 -1.13 -34.35
C ASN A 47 -16.38 -1.66 -35.77
N CYS A 48 -17.40 -2.35 -36.26
CA CYS A 48 -17.46 -2.87 -37.61
C CYS A 48 -18.54 -2.16 -38.42
N LYS A 49 -18.19 -1.77 -39.63
CA LYS A 49 -19.11 -1.28 -40.65
C LYS A 49 -19.06 -2.21 -41.84
N ARG A 50 -20.18 -2.89 -42.12
CA ARG A 50 -20.38 -3.70 -43.31
C ARG A 50 -20.73 -2.77 -44.46
N ASP A 51 -20.02 -2.96 -45.57
CA ASP A 51 -20.26 -2.27 -46.83
C ASP A 51 -20.53 -3.32 -47.90
N ASN A 52 -21.33 -2.98 -48.91
CA ASN A 52 -21.69 -3.86 -50.03
C ASN A 52 -20.50 -4.07 -51.00
N SER A 53 -19.28 -3.70 -50.61
CA SER A 53 -18.07 -3.84 -51.39
C SER A 53 -17.48 -5.26 -51.29
N VAL A 54 -16.59 -5.60 -52.23
CA VAL A 54 -15.95 -6.94 -52.38
C VAL A 54 -15.27 -7.44 -51.09
N ASN A 55 -14.88 -6.52 -50.20
CA ASN A 55 -14.19 -6.83 -48.94
C ASN A 55 -15.13 -7.00 -47.73
N GLY A 56 -16.44 -6.90 -47.93
CA GLY A 56 -17.46 -7.09 -46.90
C GLY A 56 -17.55 -5.97 -45.85
N GLY A 57 -16.63 -5.01 -45.84
CA GLY A 57 -16.59 -3.91 -44.86
C GLY A 57 -15.30 -3.87 -44.05
N ILE A 58 -15.27 -2.96 -43.07
CA ILE A 58 -14.09 -2.64 -42.26
C ILE A 58 -14.43 -2.69 -40.78
N CYS A 59 -13.56 -3.34 -40.00
CA CYS A 59 -13.60 -3.39 -38.56
C CYS A 59 -12.41 -2.65 -37.95
N GLN A 60 -12.70 -1.80 -36.97
CA GLN A 60 -11.72 -1.05 -36.19
C GLN A 60 -11.71 -1.62 -34.77
N ILE A 61 -10.56 -2.18 -34.39
CA ILE A 61 -10.27 -2.63 -33.04
C ILE A 61 -9.44 -1.53 -32.38
N GLN A 62 -9.90 -1.00 -31.27
CA GLN A 62 -9.24 0.11 -30.61
C GLN A 62 -9.11 -0.18 -29.12
N GLU A 63 -7.88 -0.20 -28.64
CA GLU A 63 -7.57 -0.07 -27.22
C GLU A 63 -7.23 1.39 -26.96
N ILE A 64 -8.01 2.04 -26.10
CA ILE A 64 -7.72 3.36 -25.58
C ILE A 64 -7.21 3.14 -24.17
N ASP A 65 -5.93 3.43 -23.97
CA ASP A 65 -5.32 3.31 -22.65
C ASP A 65 -5.84 4.39 -21.70
N LYS A 66 -5.45 4.28 -20.43
CA LYS A 66 -5.80 5.25 -19.39
C LYS A 66 -5.31 6.68 -19.64
N TRP A 67 -4.33 6.87 -20.52
CA TRP A 67 -3.78 8.17 -20.90
C TRP A 67 -4.42 8.73 -22.17
N GLY A 68 -5.38 8.02 -22.76
CA GLY A 68 -6.03 8.38 -24.01
C GLY A 68 -5.19 8.06 -25.25
N ALA A 69 -4.02 7.42 -25.10
CA ALA A 69 -3.26 6.93 -26.22
C ALA A 69 -3.99 5.72 -26.83
N SER A 70 -4.06 5.72 -28.16
CA SER A 70 -4.75 4.66 -28.87
C SER A 70 -4.21 4.50 -30.27
N THR A 71 -3.95 3.25 -30.65
CA THR A 71 -3.58 2.86 -32.01
C THR A 71 -4.67 1.95 -32.56
N PRO A 72 -5.60 2.46 -33.39
CA PRO A 72 -6.64 1.64 -33.96
C PRO A 72 -6.02 0.63 -34.93
N LYS A 73 -6.35 -0.65 -34.73
CA LYS A 73 -6.03 -1.72 -35.67
C LYS A 73 -7.21 -1.94 -36.59
N ILE A 74 -6.99 -1.71 -37.87
CA ILE A 74 -8.00 -1.88 -38.92
C ILE A 74 -7.86 -3.29 -39.49
N VAL A 75 -8.97 -4.00 -39.58
CA VAL A 75 -9.07 -5.35 -40.14
C VAL A 75 -10.26 -5.38 -41.09
N THR A 76 -10.08 -5.97 -42.27
CA THR A 76 -11.21 -6.13 -43.21
C THR A 76 -12.12 -7.26 -42.74
N MET A 77 -13.42 -7.17 -43.05
CA MET A 77 -14.36 -8.17 -42.54
C MET A 77 -14.09 -9.58 -43.12
N ASN A 78 -13.59 -9.65 -44.35
CA ASN A 78 -13.13 -10.90 -44.97
C ASN A 78 -11.91 -11.54 -44.30
N GLU A 79 -11.16 -10.81 -43.47
CA GLU A 79 -10.05 -11.36 -42.69
C GLU A 79 -10.49 -11.94 -41.36
N LEU A 80 -11.64 -11.51 -40.82
CA LEU A 80 -12.20 -12.03 -39.58
C LEU A 80 -12.85 -13.40 -39.81
N LYS A 81 -12.44 -14.39 -39.01
CA LYS A 81 -13.01 -15.73 -39.01
C LYS A 81 -13.99 -15.95 -37.86
N GLY A 82 -13.91 -15.12 -36.82
CA GLY A 82 -14.73 -15.23 -35.62
C GLY A 82 -14.05 -14.65 -34.39
N ALA A 83 -14.62 -14.91 -33.23
CA ALA A 83 -14.07 -14.66 -31.91
C ALA A 83 -14.03 -15.97 -31.12
N ASN A 84 -13.01 -16.12 -30.28
CA ASN A 84 -12.84 -17.27 -29.40
C ASN A 84 -12.60 -16.83 -27.95
N LEU A 85 -13.05 -17.66 -27.03
CA LEU A 85 -12.83 -17.53 -25.60
C LEU A 85 -11.57 -18.29 -25.20
N GLU A 86 -10.57 -17.59 -24.66
CA GLU A 86 -9.39 -18.20 -24.04
C GLU A 86 -9.48 -18.08 -22.51
N THR A 87 -9.60 -19.21 -21.83
CA THR A 87 -9.61 -19.28 -20.38
C THR A 87 -8.18 -19.42 -19.85
N ARG A 88 -7.74 -18.45 -19.04
CA ARG A 88 -6.45 -18.50 -18.34
C ARG A 88 -6.67 -18.72 -16.86
N THR A 89 -6.00 -19.72 -16.31
CA THR A 89 -6.05 -20.01 -14.88
C THR A 89 -4.71 -19.68 -14.24
N TYR A 90 -4.73 -18.76 -13.28
CA TYR A 90 -3.56 -18.36 -12.51
C TYR A 90 -3.63 -18.96 -11.10
N ARG A 91 -2.48 -19.46 -10.61
CA ARG A 91 -2.35 -19.82 -9.20
C ARG A 91 -2.13 -18.54 -8.39
N VAL A 92 -3.02 -18.26 -7.46
CA VAL A 92 -2.92 -17.12 -6.54
C VAL A 92 -2.87 -17.62 -5.11
N ARG A 93 -2.35 -16.81 -4.20
CA ARG A 93 -2.28 -17.18 -2.78
C ARG A 93 -3.71 -17.33 -2.23
N GLY A 94 -4.10 -18.55 -1.89
CA GLY A 94 -5.44 -18.87 -1.38
C GLY A 94 -6.41 -19.44 -2.42
N GLY A 95 -5.98 -19.70 -3.66
CA GLY A 95 -6.85 -20.36 -4.64
C GLY A 95 -6.38 -20.29 -6.09
N LYS A 96 -7.33 -20.40 -7.01
CA LYS A 96 -7.14 -20.20 -8.44
C LYS A 96 -7.95 -18.98 -8.86
N ARG A 97 -7.35 -18.10 -9.65
CA ARG A 97 -8.06 -17.03 -10.36
C ARG A 97 -8.22 -17.45 -11.81
N VAL A 98 -9.43 -17.33 -12.33
CA VAL A 98 -9.73 -17.59 -13.74
C VAL A 98 -9.97 -16.24 -14.41
N GLU A 99 -9.37 -16.03 -15.57
CA GLU A 99 -9.56 -14.86 -16.44
C GLU A 99 -10.00 -15.36 -17.81
N TYR A 100 -11.02 -14.71 -18.35
CA TYR A 100 -11.60 -15.03 -19.65
C TYR A 100 -11.17 -13.96 -20.65
N ASN A 101 -10.43 -14.36 -21.67
CA ASN A 101 -9.90 -13.47 -22.70
C ASN A 101 -10.62 -13.68 -24.02
N ILE A 102 -11.03 -12.61 -24.68
CA ILE A 102 -11.55 -12.65 -26.05
C ILE A 102 -10.40 -12.45 -27.02
N LYS A 103 -10.23 -13.41 -27.94
CA LYS A 103 -9.37 -13.29 -29.12
C LYS A 103 -10.23 -13.22 -30.37
N LEU A 104 -9.99 -12.23 -31.21
CA LEU A 104 -10.52 -12.16 -32.56
C LEU A 104 -9.63 -12.99 -33.47
N LEU A 105 -10.22 -14.00 -34.11
CA LEU A 105 -9.54 -14.89 -35.04
C LEU A 105 -9.46 -14.21 -36.40
N THR A 106 -8.26 -13.99 -36.93
CA THR A 106 -8.09 -13.45 -38.29
C THR A 106 -7.29 -14.40 -39.18
N LYS A 107 -7.29 -14.15 -40.49
CA LYS A 107 -6.41 -14.85 -41.44
C LYS A 107 -4.93 -14.69 -41.11
N ASN A 108 -4.54 -13.57 -40.49
CA ASN A 108 -3.14 -13.23 -40.20
C ASN A 108 -2.75 -13.53 -38.74
N GLY A 109 -3.59 -14.28 -38.01
CA GLY A 109 -3.37 -14.65 -36.62
C GLY A 109 -4.42 -14.06 -35.66
N ASP A 110 -4.23 -14.33 -34.38
CA ASP A 110 -5.18 -13.92 -33.34
C ASP A 110 -4.89 -12.51 -32.84
N ILE A 111 -5.94 -11.73 -32.60
CA ILE A 111 -5.85 -10.38 -32.04
C ILE A 111 -6.54 -10.40 -30.67
N HIS A 112 -5.82 -10.04 -29.62
CA HIS A 112 -6.44 -9.83 -28.32
C HIS A 112 -7.42 -8.64 -28.39
N PHE A 113 -8.64 -8.84 -27.91
CA PHE A 113 -9.65 -7.78 -27.88
C PHE A 113 -9.92 -7.26 -26.48
N THR A 114 -10.31 -8.12 -25.55
CA THR A 114 -10.61 -7.70 -24.18
C THR A 114 -10.55 -8.89 -23.22
N SER A 115 -10.62 -8.63 -21.92
CA SER A 115 -10.68 -9.64 -20.88
C SER A 115 -11.76 -9.34 -19.85
N GLY A 116 -12.18 -10.36 -19.10
CA GLY A 116 -13.13 -10.22 -17.99
C GLY A 116 -13.05 -11.39 -17.02
N ASP A 117 -13.66 -11.20 -15.85
CA ASP A 117 -13.69 -12.20 -14.77
C ASP A 117 -15.01 -13.01 -14.74
N ASN A 118 -16.03 -12.63 -15.53
CA ASN A 118 -17.32 -13.33 -15.63
C ASN A 118 -17.43 -14.12 -16.95
N GLU A 119 -17.52 -15.45 -16.86
CA GLU A 119 -17.61 -16.32 -18.03
C GLU A 119 -18.85 -16.05 -18.88
N GLU A 120 -20.00 -15.83 -18.25
CA GLU A 120 -21.28 -15.67 -18.95
C GLU A 120 -21.29 -14.39 -19.78
N ASP A 121 -20.82 -13.28 -19.21
CA ASP A 121 -20.74 -11.98 -19.89
C ASP A 121 -19.78 -12.05 -21.09
N ILE A 122 -18.62 -12.68 -20.89
CA ILE A 122 -17.60 -12.77 -21.93
C ILE A 122 -18.00 -13.76 -23.03
N SER A 123 -18.62 -14.89 -22.68
CA SER A 123 -19.16 -15.87 -23.61
C SER A 123 -20.31 -15.27 -24.45
N SER A 124 -21.23 -14.54 -23.80
CA SER A 124 -22.28 -13.78 -24.49
C SER A 124 -21.69 -12.79 -25.49
N LEU A 125 -20.62 -12.09 -25.12
CA LEU A 125 -19.95 -11.15 -26.02
C LEU A 125 -19.27 -11.84 -27.21
N VAL A 126 -18.63 -12.99 -27.00
CA VAL A 126 -18.07 -13.82 -28.08
C VAL A 126 -19.16 -14.26 -29.05
N ASN A 127 -20.31 -14.72 -28.54
CA ASN A 127 -21.43 -15.13 -29.37
C ASN A 127 -21.99 -13.97 -30.18
N GLN A 128 -22.17 -12.79 -29.58
CA GLN A 128 -22.61 -11.59 -30.31
C GLN A 128 -21.66 -11.20 -31.45
N ILE A 129 -20.34 -11.30 -31.23
CA ILE A 129 -19.34 -11.04 -32.28
C ILE A 129 -19.46 -12.08 -33.39
N ASN A 130 -19.55 -13.37 -33.05
CA ASN A 130 -19.67 -14.46 -34.02
C ASN A 130 -20.97 -14.38 -34.83
N ASP A 131 -22.09 -14.04 -34.20
CA ASP A 131 -23.38 -13.86 -34.86
C ASP A 131 -23.34 -12.69 -35.84
N PHE A 132 -22.68 -11.58 -35.47
CA PHE A 132 -22.48 -10.46 -36.38
C PHE A 132 -21.64 -10.84 -37.61
N ILE A 133 -20.54 -11.56 -37.40
CA ILE A 133 -19.63 -12.00 -38.46
C ILE A 133 -20.32 -12.98 -39.42
N ASN A 134 -21.01 -14.00 -38.89
CA ASN A 134 -21.49 -15.13 -39.68
C ASN A 134 -22.91 -14.96 -40.24
N TYR A 135 -23.81 -14.30 -39.52
CA TYR A 135 -25.25 -14.41 -39.80
C TYR A 135 -25.98 -13.07 -39.92
N SER A 136 -25.45 -12.01 -39.32
CA SER A 136 -26.18 -10.74 -39.26
C SER A 136 -26.28 -10.07 -40.62
N GLN A 137 -27.43 -9.47 -40.93
CA GLN A 137 -27.62 -8.51 -42.03
C GLN A 137 -27.36 -7.06 -41.57
N ALA A 138 -27.02 -6.85 -40.29
CA ALA A 138 -26.77 -5.52 -39.76
C ALA A 138 -25.58 -4.86 -40.48
N SER A 139 -25.72 -3.59 -40.78
CA SER A 139 -24.67 -2.78 -41.42
C SER A 139 -23.60 -2.32 -40.44
N ASN A 140 -23.89 -2.31 -39.13
CA ASN A 140 -22.97 -1.84 -38.11
C ASN A 140 -23.02 -2.72 -36.86
N PHE A 141 -21.87 -2.89 -36.23
CA PHE A 141 -21.76 -3.53 -34.93
C PHE A 141 -20.74 -2.79 -34.08
N GLN A 142 -21.12 -2.43 -32.86
CA GLN A 142 -20.26 -1.72 -31.94
C GLN A 142 -20.34 -2.35 -30.57
N VAL A 143 -19.18 -2.76 -30.07
CA VAL A 143 -18.98 -3.20 -28.70
C VAL A 143 -17.99 -2.27 -28.04
N LYS A 144 -18.27 -1.90 -26.80
CA LYS A 144 -17.37 -1.15 -25.93
C LYS A 144 -17.30 -1.84 -24.59
N ASN A 145 -16.12 -2.35 -24.23
CA ASN A 145 -15.84 -2.86 -22.89
C ASN A 145 -14.96 -1.85 -22.14
N VAL A 146 -15.26 -1.59 -20.87
CA VAL A 146 -14.52 -0.63 -20.04
C VAL A 146 -14.00 -1.34 -18.81
N ILE A 147 -12.69 -1.39 -18.67
CA ILE A 147 -12.04 -1.88 -17.46
C ILE A 147 -11.67 -0.67 -16.61
N ASP A 148 -12.34 -0.54 -15.47
CA ASP A 148 -12.15 0.57 -14.53
C ASP A 148 -11.50 0.09 -13.22
N ASN A 149 -10.21 0.39 -13.07
CA ASN A 149 -9.46 0.07 -11.85
C ASN A 149 -9.36 1.25 -10.89
N THR A 150 -10.08 2.35 -11.17
CA THR A 150 -9.94 3.63 -10.46
C THR A 150 -10.22 3.50 -8.98
N ILE A 151 -11.34 2.87 -8.59
CA ILE A 151 -11.73 2.71 -7.18
C ILE A 151 -10.69 1.89 -6.41
N VAL A 152 -10.23 0.78 -6.99
CA VAL A 152 -9.25 -0.11 -6.34
C VAL A 152 -7.92 0.64 -6.14
N MET A 153 -7.43 1.32 -7.17
CA MET A 153 -6.15 2.04 -7.11
C MET A 153 -6.20 3.21 -6.13
N TYR A 154 -7.28 4.00 -6.10
CA TYR A 154 -7.45 5.05 -5.09
C TYR A 154 -7.58 4.50 -3.67
N THR A 155 -8.24 3.35 -3.49
CA THR A 155 -8.35 2.72 -2.16
C THR A 155 -6.97 2.28 -1.65
N VAL A 156 -6.19 1.61 -2.50
CA VAL A 156 -4.81 1.20 -2.16
C VAL A 156 -3.93 2.43 -1.89
N GLY A 157 -4.00 3.45 -2.75
CA GLY A 157 -3.26 4.70 -2.57
C GLY A 157 -3.63 5.43 -1.27
N GLY A 158 -4.93 5.51 -0.96
CA GLY A 158 -5.43 6.11 0.28
C GLY A 158 -4.94 5.39 1.53
N LEU A 159 -4.93 4.05 1.54
CA LEU A 159 -4.37 3.28 2.64
C LEU A 159 -2.87 3.55 2.81
N LEU A 160 -2.10 3.55 1.72
CA LEU A 160 -0.68 3.87 1.76
C LEU A 160 -0.44 5.28 2.30
N LEU A 161 -1.23 6.27 1.87
CA LEU A 161 -1.14 7.63 2.38
C LEU A 161 -1.35 7.70 3.89
N ILE A 162 -2.40 7.04 4.41
CA ILE A 162 -2.68 7.02 5.85
C ILE A 162 -1.50 6.42 6.62
N PHE A 163 -0.99 5.27 6.19
CA PHE A 163 0.15 4.62 6.84
C PHE A 163 1.43 5.46 6.75
N GLY A 164 1.75 5.99 5.58
CA GLY A 164 2.94 6.81 5.36
C GLY A 164 2.92 8.09 6.19
N ILE A 165 1.79 8.80 6.19
CA ILE A 165 1.60 10.01 7.01
C ILE A 165 1.74 9.68 8.49
N SER A 166 1.12 8.59 8.96
CA SER A 166 1.22 8.20 10.38
C SER A 166 2.65 7.92 10.83
N ALA A 167 3.50 7.35 9.96
CA ALA A 167 4.91 7.12 10.25
C ALA A 167 5.74 8.42 10.26
N ILE A 168 5.39 9.41 9.42
CA ILE A 168 6.04 10.73 9.40
C ILE A 168 5.78 11.50 10.71
N PHE A 169 4.66 11.24 11.37
CA PHE A 169 4.34 11.82 12.69
C PHE A 169 5.05 11.15 13.88
N ALA A 170 5.98 10.21 13.64
CA ALA A 170 6.82 9.68 14.71
C ALA A 170 7.71 10.77 15.29
N ASP A 171 7.77 10.86 16.62
CA ASP A 171 8.63 11.82 17.33
C ASP A 171 10.04 11.26 17.53
N ASP A 172 11.05 12.10 17.28
CA ASP A 172 12.40 11.88 17.77
C ASP A 172 12.47 12.23 19.26
N ILE A 173 12.79 11.24 20.11
CA ILE A 173 12.75 11.40 21.57
C ILE A 173 14.17 11.31 22.13
N MET A 174 14.60 12.34 22.85
CA MET A 174 15.86 12.38 23.59
C MET A 174 15.57 12.60 25.06
N CYS A 175 16.01 11.68 25.90
CA CYS A 175 15.90 11.78 27.37
C CYS A 175 17.31 11.91 27.94
N SER A 176 17.57 12.90 28.77
CA SER A 176 18.84 13.08 29.45
C SER A 176 18.61 13.17 30.95
N PHE A 177 19.37 12.41 31.71
CA PHE A 177 19.39 12.41 33.17
C PHE A 177 20.78 12.83 33.62
N ASP A 178 20.86 13.81 34.51
CA ASP A 178 22.10 14.37 35.01
C ASP A 178 22.08 14.35 36.54
N LYS A 179 23.05 13.62 37.12
CA LYS A 179 23.18 13.36 38.55
C LYS A 179 23.70 14.58 39.31
N GLU A 180 24.66 15.30 38.75
CA GLU A 180 25.28 16.46 39.39
C GLU A 180 24.30 17.62 39.53
N SER A 181 23.56 17.90 38.45
CA SER A 181 22.53 18.94 38.46
C SER A 181 21.23 18.49 39.12
N GLY A 182 21.05 17.18 39.34
CA GLY A 182 19.83 16.59 39.88
C GLY A 182 18.61 16.80 38.98
N LYS A 183 18.81 16.94 37.66
CA LYS A 183 17.76 17.28 36.69
C LYS A 183 17.64 16.24 35.58
N PHE A 184 16.44 16.15 35.03
CA PHE A 184 16.17 15.41 33.80
C PHE A 184 15.54 16.31 32.73
N PHE A 185 15.79 15.95 31.48
CA PHE A 185 15.29 16.63 30.30
C PHE A 185 14.72 15.62 29.32
N ILE A 186 13.48 15.81 28.89
CA ILE A 186 12.84 15.03 27.84
C ILE A 186 12.52 15.97 26.69
N ARG A 187 13.24 15.81 25.58
CA ARG A 187 13.06 16.55 24.33
C ARG A 187 12.37 15.65 23.33
N ARG A 188 11.23 16.09 22.81
CA ARG A 188 10.50 15.46 21.71
C ARG A 188 10.51 16.38 20.51
N LYS A 189 11.06 15.91 19.40
CA LYS A 189 11.10 16.65 18.15
C LYS A 189 10.29 15.89 17.11
N GLY A 190 9.15 16.44 16.74
CA GLY A 190 8.29 15.91 15.69
C GLY A 190 8.22 16.87 14.50
N LEU A 191 7.36 16.54 13.54
CA LEU A 191 7.11 17.39 12.37
C LEU A 191 6.44 18.73 12.78
N LEU A 192 5.62 18.72 13.84
CA LEU A 192 4.88 19.89 14.33
C LEU A 192 5.70 20.78 15.28
N GLY A 193 7.01 20.54 15.39
CA GLY A 193 7.92 21.29 16.23
C GLY A 193 8.46 20.49 17.39
N GLU A 194 8.97 21.22 18.37
CA GLU A 194 9.72 20.66 19.48
C GLU A 194 9.03 20.94 20.81
N ARG A 195 8.97 19.92 21.66
CA ARG A 195 8.50 20.03 23.04
C ARG A 195 9.62 19.59 23.97
N MET A 196 9.92 20.41 24.96
CA MET A 196 10.91 20.11 25.98
C MET A 196 10.25 20.12 27.35
N GLN A 197 10.44 19.06 28.10
CA GLN A 197 10.02 18.93 29.48
C GLN A 197 11.27 18.80 30.36
N CYS A 198 11.31 19.59 31.42
CA CYS A 198 12.41 19.62 32.38
C CYS A 198 11.84 19.32 33.76
N GLY A 199 12.57 18.57 34.57
CA GLY A 199 12.20 18.30 35.96
C GLY A 199 13.41 17.95 36.80
N GLU A 200 13.18 17.75 38.09
CA GLU A 200 14.20 17.32 39.04
C GLU A 200 14.15 15.81 39.23
N ASN A 201 15.31 15.18 39.36
CA ASN A 201 15.43 13.73 39.56
C ASN A 201 14.74 13.29 40.85
N ILE A 202 14.76 14.14 41.89
CA ILE A 202 14.07 13.87 43.17
C ILE A 202 12.55 13.72 43.01
N ASN A 203 11.97 14.24 41.93
CA ASN A 203 10.54 14.11 41.65
C ASN A 203 10.20 12.82 40.91
N ILE A 204 11.19 12.00 40.53
CA ILE A 204 10.96 10.68 39.97
C ILE A 204 10.64 9.75 41.14
N SER A 205 9.48 9.10 41.08
CA SER A 205 9.05 8.10 42.07
C SER A 205 9.46 6.70 41.65
N ASP A 206 9.30 6.37 40.36
CA ASP A 206 9.58 5.03 39.86
C ASP A 206 9.75 5.02 38.34
N ILE A 207 10.23 3.89 37.81
CA ILE A 207 10.30 3.61 36.37
C ILE A 207 9.56 2.30 36.13
N CYS A 208 8.53 2.35 35.30
CA CYS A 208 7.67 1.20 35.05
C CYS A 208 7.82 0.71 33.61
N ILE A 209 7.99 -0.61 33.46
CA ILE A 209 7.93 -1.28 32.16
C ILE A 209 6.55 -1.94 32.02
N GLU A 210 5.71 -1.37 31.17
CA GLU A 210 4.38 -1.90 30.88
C GLU A 210 4.42 -2.83 29.67
N LYS A 211 3.71 -3.96 29.77
CA LYS A 211 3.42 -4.83 28.62
C LYS A 211 2.18 -4.27 27.92
N ASN A 212 2.35 -3.76 26.71
CA ASN A 212 1.29 -2.99 26.05
C ASN A 212 0.38 -3.86 25.18
N SER A 213 0.93 -4.78 24.40
CA SER A 213 0.13 -5.62 23.51
C SER A 213 0.85 -6.91 23.14
N SER A 214 0.10 -8.01 23.18
CA SER A 214 0.46 -9.32 22.65
C SER A 214 -0.20 -9.48 21.28
N SER A 215 0.50 -9.14 20.19
CA SER A 215 0.00 -9.39 18.83
C SER A 215 0.45 -10.77 18.37
N ARG A 216 -0.47 -11.59 17.84
CA ARG A 216 -0.09 -12.88 17.26
C ARG A 216 0.45 -12.64 15.87
N ASN A 217 1.73 -12.91 15.67
CA ASN A 217 2.36 -12.82 14.36
C ASN A 217 1.70 -13.85 13.43
N SER A 218 1.01 -13.36 12.40
CA SER A 218 0.23 -14.20 11.47
C SER A 218 1.07 -15.16 10.63
N ARG A 219 2.39 -14.94 10.52
CA ARG A 219 3.31 -15.83 9.79
C ARG A 219 3.92 -16.92 10.66
N THR A 220 4.18 -16.64 11.93
CA THR A 220 4.89 -17.57 12.82
C THR A 220 4.01 -18.17 13.91
N GLY A 221 2.79 -17.65 14.09
CA GLY A 221 1.89 -18.01 15.17
C GLY A 221 2.35 -17.56 16.56
N LYS A 222 3.54 -16.97 16.67
CA LYS A 222 4.15 -16.51 17.92
C LYS A 222 3.51 -15.21 18.40
N ILE A 223 3.40 -15.09 19.71
CA ILE A 223 2.93 -13.87 20.36
C ILE A 223 4.11 -12.90 20.44
N GLU A 224 3.98 -11.75 19.80
CA GLU A 224 4.92 -10.63 19.92
C GLU A 224 4.41 -9.69 21.01
N ILE A 225 5.18 -9.60 22.09
CA ILE A 225 4.89 -8.71 23.21
C ILE A 225 5.66 -7.41 22.99
N THR A 226 4.94 -6.29 23.00
CA THR A 226 5.54 -4.95 22.97
C THR A 226 5.62 -4.36 24.37
N TYR A 227 6.73 -3.68 24.64
CA TYR A 227 6.99 -3.04 25.92
C TYR A 227 6.95 -1.51 25.81
N LYS A 228 6.48 -0.87 26.87
CA LYS A 228 6.50 0.57 27.10
C LYS A 228 7.36 0.86 28.32
N LEU A 229 8.14 1.93 28.26
CA LEU A 229 8.96 2.43 29.37
C LEU A 229 8.39 3.79 29.78
N ASN A 230 7.88 3.86 31.00
CA ASN A 230 7.30 5.06 31.58
C ASN A 230 8.12 5.53 32.78
N LEU A 231 8.30 6.84 32.89
CA LEU A 231 8.86 7.51 34.05
C LEU A 231 7.70 8.01 34.91
N ILE A 232 7.59 7.52 36.15
CA ILE A 232 6.52 7.89 37.08
C ILE A 232 7.04 8.99 38.01
N LEU A 233 6.36 10.13 38.03
CA LEU A 233 6.68 11.24 38.91
C LEU A 233 5.94 11.10 40.26
N LYS A 234 6.46 11.72 41.32
CA LYS A 234 5.82 11.78 42.65
C LYS A 234 4.47 12.48 42.63
N SER A 235 4.19 13.31 41.62
CA SER A 235 2.87 13.90 41.36
C SER A 235 1.83 12.88 40.89
N GLY A 236 2.24 11.66 40.53
CA GLY A 236 1.41 10.64 39.89
C GLY A 236 1.37 10.74 38.35
N GLU A 237 2.02 11.75 37.76
CA GLU A 237 2.12 11.86 36.30
C GLU A 237 3.06 10.79 35.72
N SER A 238 2.68 10.22 34.58
CA SER A 238 3.47 9.21 33.85
C SER A 238 3.97 9.77 32.52
N LEU A 239 5.29 9.85 32.38
CA LEU A 239 5.96 10.34 31.18
C LEU A 239 6.49 9.18 30.34
N LEU A 240 5.92 8.98 29.14
CA LEU A 240 6.32 7.91 28.22
C LEU A 240 7.71 8.13 27.63
N LEU A 241 8.72 7.36 28.04
CA LEU A 241 10.08 7.47 27.49
C LEU A 241 10.23 6.76 26.15
N HIS A 242 9.64 5.56 26.02
CA HIS A 242 9.71 4.77 24.79
C HIS A 242 8.58 3.73 24.70
N SER A 243 8.11 3.43 23.49
CA SER A 243 7.09 2.43 23.22
C SER A 243 7.46 1.62 21.97
N GLY A 244 7.13 0.32 21.96
CA GLY A 244 7.12 -0.49 20.74
C GLY A 244 8.31 -1.43 20.51
N GLY A 245 9.22 -1.58 21.48
CA GLY A 245 10.26 -2.60 21.40
C GLY A 245 9.77 -3.98 21.84
N SER A 246 10.33 -5.04 21.23
CA SER A 246 9.98 -6.44 21.52
C SER A 246 10.95 -7.16 22.48
N SER A 247 12.06 -6.52 22.85
CA SER A 247 13.06 -7.09 23.77
C SER A 247 12.84 -6.59 25.19
N HIS A 248 12.29 -7.44 26.05
CA HIS A 248 12.15 -7.14 27.48
C HIS A 248 13.48 -6.82 28.15
N GLN A 249 14.51 -7.63 27.89
CA GLN A 249 15.83 -7.47 28.47
C GLN A 249 16.41 -6.08 28.20
N LYS A 250 16.28 -5.60 26.95
CA LYS A 250 16.75 -4.27 26.59
C LYS A 250 16.07 -3.15 27.40
N TYR A 251 14.79 -3.30 27.73
CA TYR A 251 14.07 -2.33 28.55
C TYR A 251 14.52 -2.41 30.02
N MET A 252 14.72 -3.62 30.55
CA MET A 252 15.28 -3.83 31.89
C MET A 252 16.67 -3.21 32.03
N ASP A 253 17.52 -3.35 31.00
CA ASP A 253 18.87 -2.76 30.99
C ASP A 253 18.80 -1.23 30.99
N ILE A 254 17.89 -0.64 30.21
CA ILE A 254 17.67 0.81 30.19
C ILE A 254 17.15 1.30 31.55
N GLU A 255 16.14 0.62 32.11
CA GLU A 255 15.58 0.93 33.43
C GLU A 255 16.68 0.93 34.50
N LYS A 256 17.49 -0.13 34.55
CA LYS A 256 18.59 -0.27 35.50
C LYS A 256 19.57 0.89 35.42
N ASN A 257 19.96 1.31 34.21
CA ASN A 257 20.88 2.42 34.03
C ASN A 257 20.27 3.76 34.47
N ILE A 258 18.97 3.97 34.25
CA ILE A 258 18.31 5.20 34.73
C ILE A 258 18.26 5.20 36.28
N ARG A 259 17.89 4.07 36.91
CA ARG A 259 17.85 3.95 38.38
C ARG A 259 19.19 4.28 39.03
N GLN A 260 20.30 3.83 38.43
CA GLN A 260 21.66 4.14 38.91
C GLN A 260 22.02 5.63 38.89
N ILE A 261 21.45 6.40 37.97
CA ILE A 261 21.69 7.85 37.86
C ILE A 261 20.77 8.65 38.77
N VAL A 262 19.52 8.19 38.92
CA VAL A 262 18.46 8.89 39.67
C VAL A 262 18.47 8.54 41.17
N ASP A 263 19.23 7.52 41.58
CA ASP A 263 19.35 7.03 42.96
C ASP A 263 18.00 6.58 43.56
N ILE A 264 17.27 5.75 42.80
CA ILE A 264 15.97 5.12 43.16
C ILE A 264 15.99 3.59 43.03
#